data_AF-A0A7S1I7F0-F1
#
_entry.id   AF-A0A7S1I7F0-F1
#
_cell.length_a   1.000
_cell.length_b   1.000
_cell.length_c   1.000
_cell.angle_alpha   90.00
_cell.angle_beta   90.00
_cell.angle_gamma   90.00
#
_symmetry.space_group_name_H-M   'P 1'
#
loop_
_entity.id
_entity.type
_entity.pdbx_description
1 polymer ?
#
loop_
_entity_poly.entity_id
_entity_poly.type
_entity_poly.pdbx_seq_one_letter_code
_entity_poly.pdbx_strand_id
1 'polypeptide(L)'
;FTAKNLQWYLGVDFEGPDQHAGVYLFAEGHSRRVDFKLILFNMDPLKDKVHTVNDWSTEFKGKGWGPLKFINRTNLEDTGFLVNSCVRIGVEIESGPFE
;
A
#
# COMPACT_ATOMS: atom_id res chain seq x y z
N PHE A 1 -5.58 -1.31 -12.20
CA PHE A 1 -6.48 -0.15 -12.39
C PHE A 1 -5.75 0.91 -13.18
N THR A 2 -6.43 1.89 -13.77
CA THR A 2 -5.78 2.91 -14.60
C THR A 2 -5.87 4.28 -13.93
N ALA A 3 -4.74 4.96 -13.81
CA ALA A 3 -4.65 6.31 -13.25
C ALA A 3 -3.45 7.04 -13.85
N LYS A 4 -3.57 8.36 -14.07
CA LYS A 4 -2.50 9.19 -14.68
C LYS A 4 -1.94 8.57 -15.97
N ASN A 5 -2.82 8.02 -16.82
CA ASN A 5 -2.49 7.36 -18.09
C ASN A 5 -1.60 6.11 -18.00
N LEU A 6 -1.61 5.40 -16.86
CA LEU A 6 -0.86 4.16 -16.68
C LEU A 6 -1.72 3.08 -16.06
N GLN A 7 -1.38 1.84 -16.40
CA GLN A 7 -1.86 0.67 -15.70
C GLN A 7 -1.07 0.45 -14.41
N TRP A 8 -1.80 0.28 -13.32
CA TRP A 8 -1.29 0.06 -11.97
C TRP A 8 -1.77 -1.26 -11.41
N TYR A 9 -0.93 -1.85 -10.58
CA TYR A 9 -1.18 -3.11 -9.90
C TYR A 9 -0.92 -2.92 -8.40
N LEU A 10 -1.91 -3.28 -7.60
CA LEU A 10 -1.83 -3.32 -6.14
C LEU A 10 -1.61 -4.77 -5.73
N GLY A 11 -0.56 -5.01 -4.95
CA GLY A 11 -0.30 -6.30 -4.34
C GLY A 11 -0.26 -6.20 -2.83
N VAL A 12 -0.70 -7.29 -2.20
CA VAL A 12 -0.63 -7.49 -0.75
C VAL A 12 0.09 -8.81 -0.54
N ASP A 13 1.14 -8.82 0.27
CA ASP A 13 1.90 -10.02 0.60
C ASP A 13 2.04 -10.16 2.10
N PHE A 14 2.00 -11.39 2.61
CA PHE A 14 2.21 -11.69 4.01
C PHE A 14 3.60 -12.29 4.13
N GLU A 15 4.55 -11.50 4.63
CA GLU A 15 5.92 -11.97 4.79
C GLU A 15 6.01 -12.98 5.94
N GLY A 16 5.95 -14.26 5.56
CA GLY A 16 6.10 -15.36 6.49
C GLY A 16 4.93 -15.48 7.50
N PRO A 17 4.95 -16.54 8.30
CA PRO A 17 3.92 -16.76 9.32
C PRO A 17 4.25 -15.85 10.50
N ASP A 18 3.87 -14.58 10.64
CA ASP A 18 2.62 -14.30 11.37
C ASP A 18 2.44 -12.82 11.75
N GLN A 19 3.33 -11.90 11.40
CA GLN A 19 3.31 -10.58 12.08
C GLN A 19 2.88 -9.41 11.21
N HIS A 20 3.20 -9.38 9.92
CA HIS A 20 2.94 -8.20 9.10
C HIS A 20 2.47 -8.54 7.68
N ALA A 21 1.61 -7.68 7.13
CA ALA A 21 1.30 -7.64 5.71
C ALA A 21 2.00 -6.45 5.07
N GLY A 22 2.68 -6.70 3.96
CA GLY A 22 3.20 -5.69 3.07
C GLY A 22 2.17 -5.30 2.02
N VAL A 23 2.15 -4.02 1.64
CA VAL A 23 1.28 -3.51 0.58
C VAL A 23 2.16 -2.72 -0.38
N TYR A 24 2.08 -3.08 -1.65
CA TYR A 24 2.93 -2.52 -2.68
C TYR A 24 2.13 -2.18 -3.92
N LEU A 25 2.59 -1.16 -4.61
CA LEU A 25 2.04 -0.68 -5.85
C LEU A 25 3.13 -0.65 -6.91
N PHE A 26 2.78 -0.96 -8.15
CA PHE A 26 3.67 -0.79 -9.28
C PHE A 26 2.90 -0.37 -10.52
N ALA A 27 3.50 0.54 -11.29
CA ALA A 27 3.08 0.82 -12.65
C ALA A 27 3.61 -0.26 -13.59
N GLU A 28 2.89 -0.51 -14.68
CA GLU A 28 3.34 -1.38 -15.76
C GLU A 28 4.79 -1.05 -16.18
N GLY A 29 5.63 -2.08 -16.29
CA GLY A 29 7.03 -1.98 -16.68
C GLY A 29 8.03 -1.81 -15.54
N HIS A 30 7.60 -1.57 -14.28
CA HIS A 30 8.46 -1.51 -13.09
C HIS A 30 9.72 -0.60 -13.20
N SER A 31 9.75 0.31 -14.17
CA SER A 31 10.97 1.04 -14.54
C SER A 31 10.92 2.52 -14.19
N ARG A 32 9.84 2.97 -13.55
CA ARG A 32 9.59 4.39 -13.33
C ARG A 32 9.37 4.69 -11.86
N ARG A 33 9.91 5.82 -11.40
CA ARG A 33 9.59 6.36 -10.07
C ARG A 33 8.11 6.69 -10.01
N VAL A 34 7.45 6.42 -8.89
CA VAL A 34 6.04 6.68 -8.66
C VAL A 34 5.85 7.25 -7.25
N ASP A 35 5.16 8.38 -7.11
CA ASP A 35 4.76 8.89 -5.79
C ASP A 35 3.25 8.66 -5.59
N PHE A 36 2.91 8.02 -4.46
CA PHE A 36 1.54 7.67 -4.12
C PHE A 36 1.37 7.52 -2.61
N LYS A 37 0.13 7.57 -2.14
CA LYS A 37 -0.24 7.22 -0.77
C LYS A 37 -0.97 5.90 -0.74
N LEU A 38 -0.67 5.11 0.29
CA LEU A 38 -1.49 4.00 0.74
C LEU A 38 -2.29 4.44 1.95
N ILE A 39 -3.59 4.14 1.95
CA ILE A 39 -4.51 4.51 3.02
C ILE A 39 -5.10 3.22 3.59
N LEU A 40 -4.88 2.94 4.85
CA LEU A 40 -5.56 1.87 5.57
C LEU A 40 -6.75 2.47 6.32
N PHE A 41 -7.95 2.16 5.84
CA PHE A 41 -9.18 2.71 6.39
C PHE A 41 -9.57 2.00 7.68
N ASN A 42 -9.86 2.79 8.71
CA ASN A 42 -10.42 2.33 9.98
C ASN A 42 -11.95 2.46 9.97
N MET A 43 -12.61 1.88 10.98
CA MET A 43 -14.00 2.14 11.28
C MET A 43 -14.23 3.58 11.74
N ASP A 44 -13.28 4.16 12.46
CA ASP A 44 -13.22 5.58 12.83
C ASP A 44 -12.30 6.32 11.83
N PRO A 45 -12.81 7.15 10.91
CA PRO A 45 -12.01 7.81 9.89
C PRO A 45 -10.88 8.69 10.44
N LEU A 46 -10.98 9.13 11.70
CA LEU A 46 -9.91 9.89 12.36
C LEU A 46 -8.68 9.03 12.69
N LYS A 47 -8.81 7.71 12.60
CA LYS A 47 -7.75 6.72 12.85
C LYS A 47 -7.23 6.06 11.57
N ASP A 48 -7.63 6.56 10.40
CA ASP A 48 -7.06 6.11 9.13
C ASP A 48 -5.54 6.24 9.17
N LYS A 49 -4.84 5.23 8.68
CA LYS A 49 -3.37 5.28 8.55
C LYS A 49 -3.02 5.61 7.11
N VAL A 50 -2.28 6.69 6.93
CA VAL A 50 -1.74 7.10 5.63
C VAL A 50 -0.25 6.82 5.62
N HIS A 51 0.21 6.11 4.60
CA HIS A 51 1.62 5.90 4.33
C HIS A 51 1.96 6.50 2.98
N THR A 52 2.78 7.53 2.98
CA THR A 52 3.25 8.17 1.75
C THR A 52 4.48 7.43 1.24
N VAL A 53 4.42 6.99 -0.02
CA VAL A 53 5.55 6.43 -0.74
C VAL A 53 6.05 7.50 -1.70
N ASN A 54 7.18 8.10 -1.34
CA ASN A 54 7.89 9.07 -2.17
C ASN A 54 9.21 8.43 -2.63
N ASP A 55 9.60 8.72 -3.87
CA ASP A 55 10.93 8.37 -4.40
C ASP A 55 11.14 6.86 -4.67
N TRP A 56 12.34 6.48 -5.12
CA TRP A 56 12.84 5.10 -5.15
C TRP A 56 12.94 4.56 -3.72
N SER A 57 11.80 4.33 -3.07
CA SER A 57 11.75 3.74 -1.73
C SER A 57 12.64 2.50 -1.70
N THR A 58 13.56 2.47 -0.74
CA THR A 58 14.49 1.37 -0.47
C THR A 58 13.79 0.06 -0.13
N GLU A 59 12.45 0.08 0.01
CA GLU A 59 11.59 -1.09 0.19
C GLU A 59 11.09 -1.68 -1.15
N PHE A 60 11.86 -1.55 -2.22
CA PHE A 60 11.59 -2.26 -3.46
C PHE A 60 11.82 -3.77 -3.29
N LYS A 61 10.74 -4.57 -3.40
CA LYS A 61 10.84 -6.03 -3.31
C LYS A 61 10.65 -6.75 -4.65
N GLY A 62 11.11 -6.22 -5.77
CA GLY A 62 10.94 -6.86 -7.10
C GLY A 62 9.49 -7.03 -7.57
N LYS A 63 8.52 -6.87 -6.66
CA LYS A 63 7.07 -6.98 -6.83
C LYS A 63 6.40 -5.61 -6.87
N GLY A 64 7.12 -4.52 -6.57
CA GLY A 64 6.64 -3.14 -6.58
C GLY A 64 7.26 -2.28 -5.48
N TRP A 65 6.70 -1.09 -5.27
CA TRP A 65 7.12 -0.14 -4.23
C TRP A 65 6.07 -0.09 -3.13
N GLY A 66 6.51 -0.05 -1.88
CA GLY A 66 5.63 0.16 -0.74
C GLY A 66 6.14 -0.48 0.54
N PRO A 67 5.46 -0.22 1.65
CA PRO A 67 5.84 -0.72 2.96
C PRO A 67 5.73 -2.23 3.07
N LEU A 68 6.83 -2.91 3.42
CA LEU A 68 6.84 -4.35 3.72
C LEU A 68 6.12 -4.70 5.03
N LYS A 69 6.02 -3.72 5.93
CA LYS A 69 5.35 -3.84 7.24
C LYS A 69 4.20 -2.84 7.35
N PHE A 70 3.31 -2.82 6.35
CA PHE A 70 2.19 -1.87 6.30
C PHE A 70 1.17 -2.11 7.42
N ILE A 71 0.82 -3.38 7.64
CA ILE A 71 -0.20 -3.78 8.60
C ILE A 71 0.40 -4.78 9.57
N ASN A 72 0.28 -4.51 10.87
CA ASN A 72 0.58 -5.50 11.91
C ASN A 72 -0.66 -6.36 12.17
N ARG A 73 -0.54 -7.68 12.07
CA ARG A 73 -1.63 -8.64 12.22
C ARG A 73 -2.28 -8.61 13.61
N THR A 74 -1.50 -8.44 14.68
CA THR A 74 -2.06 -8.35 16.04
C THR A 74 -2.86 -7.06 16.24
N ASN A 75 -2.53 -6.00 15.50
CA ASN A 75 -3.28 -4.74 15.59
C ASN A 75 -4.55 -4.76 14.73
N LEU A 76 -4.68 -5.64 13.73
CA LEU A 76 -5.83 -5.63 12.82
C LEU A 76 -7.16 -5.87 13.52
N GLU A 77 -7.19 -6.86 14.42
CA GLU A 77 -8.42 -7.38 15.03
C GLU A 77 -8.98 -6.42 16.09
N ASP A 78 -8.13 -5.75 16.87
CA ASP A 78 -8.56 -4.96 18.04
C ASP A 78 -8.63 -3.44 17.81
N THR A 79 -8.21 -2.94 16.64
CA THR A 79 -8.07 -1.47 16.44
C THR A 79 -9.03 -0.86 15.43
N GLY A 80 -9.96 -1.66 14.87
CA GLY A 80 -10.98 -1.16 13.94
C GLY A 80 -10.55 -1.09 12.47
N PHE A 81 -9.39 -1.65 12.10
CA PHE A 81 -8.97 -1.78 10.70
C PHE A 81 -9.55 -3.01 10.00
N LEU A 82 -9.96 -4.04 10.76
CA LEU A 82 -10.74 -5.17 10.26
C LEU A 82 -12.23 -4.90 10.48
N VAL A 83 -12.93 -4.44 9.44
CA VAL A 83 -14.36 -4.10 9.51
C VAL A 83 -15.15 -5.11 8.70
N ASN A 84 -16.10 -5.82 9.32
CA ASN A 84 -16.87 -6.90 8.69
C ASN A 84 -15.96 -7.95 8.02
N SER A 85 -14.88 -8.34 8.70
CA SER A 85 -13.86 -9.25 8.16
C SER A 85 -13.17 -8.76 6.88
N CYS A 86 -13.21 -7.45 6.60
CA CYS A 86 -12.55 -6.83 5.47
C CYS A 86 -11.50 -5.81 5.92
N VAL A 87 -10.34 -5.85 5.26
CA VAL A 87 -9.35 -4.78 5.29
C VAL A 87 -9.55 -3.90 4.06
N ARG A 88 -9.65 -2.60 4.26
CA ARG A 88 -9.88 -1.63 3.19
C ARG A 88 -8.62 -0.80 2.96
N ILE A 89 -8.06 -0.92 1.78
CA ILE A 89 -6.84 -0.22 1.35
C ILE A 89 -7.21 0.73 0.21
N GLY A 90 -6.97 2.02 0.43
CA GLY A 90 -7.03 3.06 -0.59
C GLY A 90 -5.66 3.33 -1.19
N VAL A 91 -5.65 3.75 -2.45
CA VAL A 91 -4.44 4.21 -3.15
C VAL A 91 -4.73 5.57 -3.76
N GLU A 92 -3.91 6.56 -3.45
CA GLU A 92 -3.96 7.90 -4.04
C GLU A 92 -2.70 8.13 -4.85
N ILE A 93 -2.83 8.25 -6.18
CA ILE A 93 -1.70 8.52 -7.08
C ILE A 93 -1.43 10.01 -7.10
N GLU A 94 -0.34 10.44 -6.46
CA GLU A 94 0.00 11.86 -6.31
C GLU A 94 0.63 12.42 -7.59
N SER A 95 1.54 11.66 -8.19
CA SER A 95 2.23 12.05 -9.42
C SER A 95 2.23 10.93 -10.46
N GLY A 96 2.33 11.34 -11.73
CA GLY A 96 2.66 10.41 -12.82
C GLY A 96 4.11 9.95 -12.69
N PRO A 97 4.54 8.99 -13.52
CA PRO A 97 5.88 8.47 -13.44
C PRO A 97 6.87 9.56 -13.85
N PHE A 98 7.93 9.68 -13.08
CA PHE A 98 9.09 10.45 -13.49
C PHE A 98 10.02 9.54 -14.29
N GLU A 99 10.60 10.08 -15.36
CA GLU A 99 11.77 9.48 -16.02
C GLU A 99 13.00 9.63 -15.15
#